data_AF-A0A0K3CJ46-F1
#
_entry.id   AF-A0A0K3CJ46-F1
#
_cell.length_a   1.000
_cell.length_b   1.000
_cell.length_c   1.000
_cell.angle_alpha   90.00
_cell.angle_beta   90.00
_cell.angle_gamma   90.00
#
_symmetry.space_group_name_H-M   'P 1'
#
loop_
_entity.id
_entity.type
_entity.pdbx_description
1 polymer ?
#
loop_
_entity_poly.entity_id
_entity_poly.type
_entity_poly.pdbx_seq_one_letter_code
_entity_poly.pdbx_strand_id
1 'polypeptide(L)'
;MATTTPVSIQLATFPHSHSQSPDDLSPTSQKAFPLDVFPVSEPISAPPSYSRQSPAPRRWSWQLPDADKVETVLWAAVPLVFYAIAFALALGLLVSQAEGYTFLSVVEKNGSGRLDYYIMNACSTTPDSTKRVCDSRAVSASFAGALSRVGTYLPGFASLKLPFYSRQTPAIFLSALVLLIASFLVYLPLWTLAYFPTTRTIPAPVVRFYRYYCSKLFLLSALFAFASFILTITIGIGYKLYMLAYVDDFTDWYALAVYKTGSKTINWTAQVGKGFDLVWAASTFQALIVVALNISLHNGLDERVEWPESDLKTGF
;
A
#
# COMPACT_ATOMS: atom_id res chain seq x y z
N MET A 1 28.24 37.37 -25.35
CA MET A 1 27.44 38.48 -24.79
C MET A 1 25.98 38.13 -24.95
N ALA A 2 25.34 37.72 -23.87
CA ALA A 2 23.89 37.56 -23.75
C ALA A 2 23.57 37.96 -22.31
N THR A 3 22.78 39.02 -22.18
CA THR A 3 22.40 39.70 -20.94
C THR A 3 21.22 38.97 -20.29
N THR A 4 21.43 38.40 -19.10
CA THR A 4 20.36 37.86 -18.25
C THR A 4 20.07 38.83 -17.12
N THR A 5 18.86 39.40 -17.11
CA THR A 5 18.31 40.16 -15.98
C THR A 5 17.69 39.22 -14.94
N PRO A 6 17.89 39.44 -13.63
CA PRO A 6 17.14 38.75 -12.59
C PRO A 6 15.85 39.52 -12.23
N VAL A 7 14.73 38.81 -12.13
CA VAL A 7 13.47 39.33 -11.56
C VAL A 7 13.41 38.95 -10.08
N SER A 8 13.45 39.97 -9.23
CA SER A 8 13.26 39.90 -7.79
C SER A 8 11.76 39.83 -7.45
N ILE A 9 11.35 38.87 -6.62
CA ILE A 9 10.00 38.82 -6.05
C ILE A 9 10.05 39.53 -4.69
N GLN A 10 9.32 40.64 -4.59
CA GLN A 10 9.17 41.44 -3.37
C GLN A 10 8.16 40.79 -2.41
N LEU A 11 8.59 40.75 -1.14
CA LEU A 11 7.79 40.42 0.03
C LEU A 11 6.91 41.64 0.36
N ALA A 12 5.58 41.50 0.27
CA ALA A 12 4.65 42.56 0.66
C ALA A 12 4.14 42.32 2.08
N THR A 13 4.75 43.06 3.01
CA THR A 13 4.30 43.32 4.37
C THR A 13 3.14 44.32 4.34
N PHE A 14 2.08 44.13 5.14
CA PHE A 14 1.13 45.19 5.49
C PHE A 14 1.13 45.45 7.01
N PRO A 15 1.18 46.71 7.46
CA PRO A 15 1.25 47.07 8.88
C PRO A 15 -0.11 47.46 9.51
N HIS A 16 -0.16 47.22 10.83
CA HIS A 16 -0.83 47.92 11.94
C HIS A 16 -2.19 48.63 11.80
N SER A 17 -3.08 48.36 12.77
CA SER A 17 -3.40 49.38 13.80
C SER A 17 -3.98 48.76 15.08
N HIS A 18 -3.73 49.47 16.17
CA HIS A 18 -3.88 49.15 17.59
C HIS A 18 -5.22 49.60 18.18
N SER A 19 -5.65 48.92 19.23
CA SER A 19 -6.34 49.41 20.44
C SER A 19 -6.30 48.23 21.42
N GLN A 20 -5.45 48.13 22.46
CA GLN A 20 -5.32 48.91 23.72
C GLN A 20 -6.67 49.35 24.30
N SER A 21 -7.07 49.12 25.55
CA SER A 21 -6.64 48.30 26.72
C SER A 21 -7.75 48.47 27.81
N PRO A 22 -7.62 48.11 29.10
CA PRO A 22 -8.60 47.32 29.86
C PRO A 22 -9.22 48.09 31.07
N ASP A 23 -9.80 47.33 32.02
CA ASP A 23 -10.20 47.69 33.39
C ASP A 23 -11.54 48.49 33.50
N ASP A 24 -12.42 48.36 34.49
CA ASP A 24 -12.39 47.73 35.82
C ASP A 24 -13.83 47.78 36.43
N LEU A 25 -14.00 47.17 37.62
CA LEU A 25 -14.98 47.50 38.67
C LEU A 25 -16.44 46.98 38.61
N SER A 26 -16.66 45.87 39.31
CA SER A 26 -17.80 45.73 40.26
C SER A 26 -17.55 46.56 41.53
N PRO A 27 -18.55 47.05 42.31
CA PRO A 27 -19.18 46.18 43.34
C PRO A 27 -20.63 46.54 43.81
N THR A 28 -21.18 45.61 44.61
CA THR A 28 -22.14 45.80 45.73
C THR A 28 -23.61 46.17 45.46
N SER A 29 -24.53 45.26 45.82
CA SER A 29 -25.54 45.56 46.85
C SER A 29 -26.09 44.28 47.48
N GLN A 30 -25.89 44.19 48.80
CA GLN A 30 -26.41 43.17 49.71
C GLN A 30 -27.92 43.37 49.92
N LYS A 31 -28.67 42.26 50.05
CA LYS A 31 -29.81 42.24 50.98
C LYS A 31 -29.90 40.88 51.67
N ALA A 32 -29.90 40.97 52.99
CA ALA A 32 -29.87 39.90 53.96
C ALA A 32 -31.24 39.23 54.15
N PHE A 33 -31.15 38.01 54.70
CA PHE A 33 -32.20 37.07 55.14
C PHE A 33 -33.21 37.64 56.15
N PRO A 34 -34.27 36.87 56.46
CA PRO A 34 -34.21 36.15 57.74
C PRO A 34 -34.67 34.68 57.71
N LEU A 35 -34.01 33.84 58.52
CA LEU A 35 -34.53 32.62 59.15
C LEU A 35 -35.74 32.99 60.04
N ASP A 36 -36.75 32.17 60.34
CA ASP A 36 -36.82 30.81 60.90
C ASP A 36 -38.27 30.35 60.78
N VAL A 37 -38.54 29.04 60.64
CA VAL A 37 -39.51 28.25 61.43
C VAL A 37 -39.32 26.77 61.05
N PHE A 38 -38.75 25.97 61.95
CA PHE A 38 -39.04 24.53 62.04
C PHE A 38 -40.27 24.36 62.95
N PRO A 39 -41.14 23.36 62.72
CA PRO A 39 -40.98 22.15 63.52
C PRO A 39 -41.47 20.83 62.86
N VAL A 40 -41.15 19.76 63.59
CA VAL A 40 -41.79 18.44 63.65
C VAL A 40 -41.12 17.31 62.87
N SER A 41 -40.60 16.41 63.70
CA SER A 41 -39.93 15.15 63.45
C SER A 41 -40.87 14.10 62.87
N GLU A 42 -40.46 13.46 61.76
CA GLU A 42 -40.98 12.17 61.30
C GLU A 42 -39.82 11.21 60.98
N PRO A 43 -40.01 9.89 61.16
CA PRO A 43 -38.93 8.94 61.34
C PRO A 43 -38.16 8.64 60.06
N ILE A 44 -36.85 8.46 60.19
CA ILE A 44 -35.91 8.07 59.13
C ILE A 44 -36.36 6.72 58.55
N SER A 45 -37.03 6.76 57.39
CA SER A 45 -37.21 5.61 56.53
C SER A 45 -35.85 5.23 55.93
N ALA A 46 -35.42 4.00 56.18
CA ALA A 46 -34.19 3.44 55.63
C ALA A 46 -34.10 3.65 54.10
N PRO A 47 -32.92 3.95 53.53
CA PRO A 47 -32.77 4.04 52.08
C PRO A 47 -33.12 2.68 51.45
N PRO A 48 -33.76 2.66 50.26
CA PRO A 48 -34.06 1.41 49.58
C PRO A 48 -32.75 0.65 49.35
N SER A 49 -32.74 -0.61 49.78
CA SER A 49 -31.67 -1.56 49.49
C SER A 49 -31.55 -1.67 47.98
N TYR A 50 -30.51 -1.04 47.41
CA TYR A 50 -30.11 -1.28 46.04
C TYR A 50 -29.78 -2.77 45.92
N SER A 51 -30.71 -3.56 45.40
CA SER A 51 -30.42 -4.90 44.91
C SER A 51 -29.35 -4.71 43.83
N ARG A 52 -28.12 -5.09 44.15
CA ARG A 52 -27.01 -5.20 43.20
C ARG A 52 -27.42 -6.25 42.18
N GLN A 53 -28.14 -5.83 41.13
CA GLN A 53 -28.41 -6.68 39.98
C GLN A 53 -27.05 -7.01 39.38
N SER A 54 -26.57 -8.23 39.64
CA SER A 54 -25.47 -8.81 38.91
C SER A 54 -25.77 -8.64 37.42
N PRO A 55 -24.86 -8.05 36.62
CA PRO A 55 -25.09 -7.93 35.20
C PRO A 55 -25.27 -9.34 34.66
N ALA A 56 -26.45 -9.64 34.13
CA ALA A 56 -26.71 -10.89 33.45
C ALA A 56 -25.61 -11.10 32.40
N PRO A 57 -25.04 -12.30 32.26
CA PRO A 57 -24.06 -12.57 31.23
C PRO A 57 -24.71 -12.24 29.89
N ARG A 58 -24.21 -11.20 29.20
CA ARG A 58 -24.63 -10.84 27.83
C ARG A 58 -24.42 -12.08 26.97
N ARG A 59 -25.50 -12.81 26.72
CA ARG A 59 -25.54 -13.90 25.75
C ARG A 59 -25.10 -13.29 24.43
N TRP A 60 -24.07 -13.89 23.84
CA TRP A 60 -23.65 -13.60 22.48
C TRP A 60 -24.81 -13.99 21.56
N SER A 61 -25.71 -13.05 21.29
CA SER A 61 -26.74 -13.25 20.29
C SER A 61 -26.12 -12.93 18.95
N TRP A 62 -25.87 -13.96 18.16
CA TRP A 62 -25.77 -13.84 16.71
C TRP A 62 -27.15 -13.43 16.19
N GLN A 63 -27.55 -12.18 16.41
CA GLN A 63 -28.57 -11.58 15.56
C GLN A 63 -27.93 -11.51 14.18
N LEU A 64 -28.46 -12.29 13.23
CA LEU A 64 -28.09 -12.14 11.84
C LEU A 64 -28.20 -10.63 11.52
N PRO A 65 -27.16 -10.00 10.96
CA PRO A 65 -27.27 -8.62 10.54
C PRO A 65 -28.45 -8.53 9.57
N ASP A 66 -29.24 -7.46 9.68
CA ASP A 66 -30.23 -7.11 8.64
C ASP A 66 -29.59 -7.27 7.26
N ALA A 67 -30.31 -7.81 6.28
CA ALA A 67 -29.73 -8.11 4.95
C ALA A 67 -29.00 -6.89 4.34
N ASP A 68 -29.53 -5.69 4.58
CA ASP A 68 -28.94 -4.40 4.19
C ASP A 68 -27.58 -4.14 4.85
N LYS A 69 -27.37 -4.59 6.10
CA LYS A 69 -26.08 -4.51 6.80
C LYS A 69 -25.08 -5.52 6.23
N VAL A 70 -25.53 -6.70 5.82
CA VAL A 70 -24.66 -7.70 5.17
C VAL A 70 -24.17 -7.17 3.83
N GLU A 71 -25.07 -6.61 3.02
CA GLU A 71 -24.73 -6.00 1.74
C GLU A 71 -23.76 -4.81 1.92
N THR A 72 -24.02 -3.94 2.89
CA THR A 72 -23.14 -2.80 3.20
C THR A 72 -21.73 -3.26 3.62
N VAL A 73 -21.63 -4.29 4.47
CA VAL A 73 -20.33 -4.86 4.89
C VAL A 73 -19.62 -5.54 3.72
N LEU A 74 -20.36 -6.16 2.79
CA LEU A 74 -19.79 -6.79 1.60
C LEU A 74 -19.17 -5.75 0.66
N TRP A 75 -19.89 -4.67 0.36
CA TRP A 75 -19.39 -3.54 -0.43
C TRP A 75 -18.24 -2.82 0.27
N ALA A 76 -18.30 -2.73 1.59
CA ALA A 76 -17.23 -2.18 2.40
C ALA A 76 -15.95 -3.02 2.42
N ALA A 77 -16.04 -4.33 2.14
CA ALA A 77 -14.88 -5.21 2.09
C ALA A 77 -14.13 -5.13 0.74
N VAL A 78 -14.72 -4.51 -0.28
CA VAL A 78 -14.12 -4.38 -1.62
C VAL A 78 -12.68 -3.81 -1.60
N PRO A 79 -12.36 -2.74 -0.85
CA PRO A 79 -10.98 -2.25 -0.75
C PRO A 79 -10.03 -3.30 -0.17
N LEU A 80 -10.47 -4.07 0.84
CA LEU A 80 -9.68 -5.15 1.44
C LEU A 80 -9.40 -6.27 0.43
N VAL A 81 -10.39 -6.62 -0.40
CA VAL A 81 -10.21 -7.59 -1.49
C VAL A 81 -9.18 -7.08 -2.50
N PHE A 82 -9.25 -5.80 -2.88
CA PHE A 82 -8.23 -5.20 -3.76
C PHE A 82 -6.83 -5.23 -3.14
N TYR A 83 -6.69 -4.92 -1.84
CA TYR A 83 -5.41 -5.08 -1.13
C TYR A 83 -4.92 -6.53 -1.20
N ALA A 84 -5.78 -7.51 -0.91
CA ALA A 84 -5.40 -8.92 -0.93
C ALA A 84 -4.91 -9.37 -2.32
N ILE A 85 -5.61 -8.97 -3.38
CA ILE A 85 -5.19 -9.28 -4.77
C ILE A 85 -3.89 -8.55 -5.11
N ALA A 86 -3.77 -7.26 -4.78
CA ALA A 86 -2.55 -6.49 -5.03
C ALA A 86 -1.34 -7.07 -4.30
N PHE A 87 -1.49 -7.53 -3.05
CA PHE A 87 -0.44 -8.23 -2.30
C PHE A 87 -0.08 -9.57 -2.94
N ALA A 88 -1.07 -10.38 -3.31
CA ALA A 88 -0.82 -11.67 -3.96
C ALA A 88 -0.04 -11.50 -5.27
N LEU A 89 -0.41 -10.50 -6.08
CA LEU A 89 0.30 -10.18 -7.32
C LEU A 89 1.71 -9.64 -7.05
N ALA A 90 1.87 -8.72 -6.10
CA ALA A 90 3.18 -8.14 -5.79
C ALA A 90 4.15 -9.18 -5.20
N LEU A 91 3.67 -10.01 -4.27
CA LEU A 91 4.46 -11.12 -3.72
C LEU A 91 4.74 -12.17 -4.80
N GLY A 92 3.76 -12.46 -5.65
CA GLY A 92 3.92 -13.34 -6.81
C GLY A 92 5.04 -12.86 -7.73
N LEU A 93 5.14 -11.56 -8.00
CA LEU A 93 6.20 -10.97 -8.82
C LEU A 93 7.61 -11.10 -8.21
N LEU A 94 7.74 -11.02 -6.89
CA LEU A 94 9.02 -11.20 -6.19
C LEU A 94 9.48 -12.65 -6.07
N VAL A 95 8.52 -13.57 -5.93
CA VAL A 95 8.76 -14.97 -5.56
C VAL A 95 8.67 -15.89 -6.78
N SER A 96 7.92 -15.51 -7.82
CA SER A 96 7.68 -16.35 -8.99
C SER A 96 8.99 -16.75 -9.67
N GLN A 97 9.10 -18.04 -9.93
CA GLN A 97 10.12 -18.65 -10.78
C GLN A 97 9.44 -19.43 -11.91
N ALA A 98 8.18 -19.15 -12.22
CA ALA A 98 7.45 -19.86 -13.27
C ALA A 98 7.88 -19.38 -14.66
N GLU A 99 8.10 -20.31 -15.59
CA GLU A 99 8.59 -20.04 -16.96
C GLU A 99 7.70 -19.07 -17.74
N GLY A 100 6.40 -19.02 -17.41
CA GLY A 100 5.44 -18.15 -18.06
C GLY A 100 5.50 -16.68 -17.63
N TYR A 101 6.12 -16.36 -16.49
CA TYR A 101 6.06 -15.03 -15.86
C TYR A 101 7.43 -14.35 -15.73
N THR A 102 8.30 -14.56 -16.72
CA THR A 102 9.61 -13.93 -16.78
C THR A 102 9.49 -12.47 -17.21
N PHE A 103 10.48 -11.65 -16.87
CA PHE A 103 10.56 -10.25 -17.34
C PHE A 103 11.32 -10.14 -18.64
N LEU A 104 12.44 -10.85 -18.74
CA LEU A 104 13.22 -11.02 -19.97
C LEU A 104 13.54 -12.50 -20.11
N SER A 105 13.45 -13.02 -21.33
CA SER A 105 13.82 -14.39 -21.64
C SER A 105 14.68 -14.41 -22.89
N VAL A 106 15.80 -15.13 -22.85
CA VAL A 106 16.60 -15.45 -24.04
C VAL A 106 16.42 -16.92 -24.30
N VAL A 107 15.77 -17.25 -25.42
CA VAL A 107 15.36 -18.61 -25.78
C VAL A 107 16.06 -19.07 -27.04
N GLU A 108 16.40 -20.34 -27.09
CA GLU A 108 16.85 -21.01 -28.30
C GLU A 108 15.63 -21.39 -29.15
N LYS A 109 15.55 -20.90 -30.40
CA LYS A 109 14.38 -21.06 -31.28
C LYS A 109 14.03 -22.52 -31.61
N ASN A 110 15.04 -23.40 -31.64
CA ASN A 110 14.90 -24.81 -32.02
C ASN A 110 15.47 -25.77 -30.96
N GLY A 111 15.60 -25.34 -29.71
CA GLY A 111 16.22 -26.13 -28.66
C GLY A 111 15.58 -25.90 -27.29
N SER A 112 16.16 -26.53 -26.26
CA SER A 112 15.71 -26.37 -24.87
C SER A 112 16.47 -25.27 -24.11
N GLY A 113 17.48 -24.67 -24.75
CA GLY A 113 18.29 -23.60 -24.18
C GLY A 113 17.44 -22.39 -23.80
N ARG A 114 17.52 -21.97 -22.53
CA ARG A 114 16.74 -20.84 -22.03
C ARG A 114 17.45 -20.11 -20.91
N LEU A 115 17.35 -18.79 -20.92
CA LEU A 115 17.82 -17.89 -19.87
C LEU A 115 16.68 -16.97 -19.49
N ASP A 116 16.20 -17.08 -18.26
CA ASP A 116 15.05 -16.34 -17.76
C ASP A 116 15.45 -15.39 -16.65
N TYR A 117 14.99 -14.15 -16.75
CA TYR A 117 15.19 -13.11 -15.75
C TYR A 117 13.93 -12.81 -14.99
N TYR A 118 14.07 -12.75 -13.67
CA TYR A 118 13.06 -12.34 -12.73
C TYR A 118 13.56 -11.14 -11.92
N ILE A 119 12.70 -10.56 -11.09
CA ILE A 119 13.07 -9.38 -10.28
C ILE A 119 14.24 -9.70 -9.35
N MET A 120 14.23 -10.86 -8.68
CA MET A 120 15.16 -11.19 -7.60
C MET A 120 16.20 -12.25 -7.97
N ASN A 121 16.05 -12.92 -9.11
CA ASN A 121 16.93 -14.01 -9.52
C ASN A 121 16.92 -14.20 -11.04
N ALA A 122 17.81 -15.07 -11.51
CA ALA A 122 17.82 -15.57 -12.87
C ALA A 122 17.77 -17.09 -12.85
N CYS A 123 17.18 -17.69 -13.88
CA CYS A 123 17.16 -19.13 -14.08
C CYS A 123 17.69 -19.46 -15.46
N SER A 124 18.35 -20.60 -15.60
CA SER A 124 18.75 -21.11 -16.91
C SER A 124 18.44 -22.59 -17.07
N THR A 125 18.16 -22.94 -18.31
CA THR A 125 18.07 -24.31 -18.80
C THR A 125 19.16 -24.43 -19.85
N THR A 126 20.09 -25.36 -19.64
CA THR A 126 21.16 -25.61 -20.61
C THR A 126 20.57 -26.28 -21.85
N PRO A 127 21.13 -26.03 -23.05
CA PRO A 127 20.74 -26.77 -24.25
C PRO A 127 20.82 -28.28 -24.00
N ASP A 128 19.90 -29.02 -24.62
CA ASP A 128 19.73 -30.48 -24.49
C ASP A 128 19.38 -30.99 -23.08
N SER A 129 19.14 -30.10 -22.12
CA SER A 129 18.69 -30.45 -20.76
C SER A 129 17.25 -30.01 -20.52
N THR A 130 16.56 -30.76 -19.66
CA THR A 130 15.25 -30.38 -19.07
C THR A 130 15.41 -29.79 -17.67
N LYS A 131 16.62 -29.85 -17.10
CA LYS A 131 16.87 -29.38 -15.74
C LYS A 131 17.06 -27.87 -15.73
N ARG A 132 16.09 -27.19 -15.12
CA ARG A 132 16.14 -25.76 -14.87
C ARG A 132 16.86 -25.46 -13.56
N VAL A 133 17.86 -24.59 -13.61
CA VAL A 133 18.66 -24.20 -12.44
C VAL A 133 18.51 -22.70 -12.21
N CYS A 134 17.97 -22.34 -11.05
CA CYS A 134 17.79 -20.96 -10.63
C CYS A 134 18.88 -20.53 -9.66
N ASP A 135 19.38 -19.31 -9.83
CA ASP A 135 20.24 -18.67 -8.85
C ASP A 135 19.44 -18.29 -7.61
N SER A 136 20.13 -18.22 -6.47
CA SER A 136 19.54 -17.79 -5.20
C SER A 136 19.00 -16.37 -5.33
N ARG A 137 17.84 -16.11 -4.71
CA ARG A 137 17.25 -14.78 -4.68
C ARG A 137 18.17 -13.80 -3.97
N ALA A 138 18.43 -12.66 -4.58
CA ALA A 138 19.25 -11.60 -4.02
C ALA A 138 18.63 -10.24 -4.31
N VAL A 139 18.99 -9.23 -3.50
CA VAL A 139 18.61 -7.81 -3.74
C VAL A 139 19.23 -7.28 -5.04
N SER A 140 20.19 -8.02 -5.60
CA SER A 140 20.68 -7.89 -6.95
C SER A 140 20.40 -9.14 -7.77
N ALA A 141 19.53 -9.03 -8.78
CA ALA A 141 19.38 -10.09 -9.76
C ALA A 141 20.53 -10.03 -10.78
N SER A 142 21.25 -11.14 -10.96
CA SER A 142 22.37 -11.25 -11.88
C SER A 142 22.15 -12.34 -12.92
N PHE A 143 22.46 -12.02 -14.17
CA PHE A 143 22.53 -13.02 -15.24
C PHE A 143 23.83 -13.83 -15.23
N ALA A 144 24.88 -13.39 -14.52
CA ALA A 144 26.21 -13.99 -14.68
C ALA A 144 26.25 -15.47 -14.28
N GLY A 145 25.58 -15.85 -13.19
CA GLY A 145 25.48 -17.24 -12.74
C GLY A 145 24.73 -18.11 -13.74
N ALA A 146 23.50 -17.71 -14.07
CA ALA A 146 22.67 -18.38 -15.07
C ALA A 146 23.36 -18.49 -16.46
N LEU A 147 24.10 -17.45 -16.85
CA LEU A 147 24.85 -17.40 -18.08
C LEU A 147 26.01 -18.40 -18.12
N SER A 148 26.79 -18.51 -17.04
CA SER A 148 27.93 -19.44 -17.00
C SER A 148 27.54 -20.89 -17.34
N ARG A 149 26.28 -21.26 -17.07
CA ARG A 149 25.71 -22.58 -17.38
C ARG A 149 25.42 -22.77 -18.87
N VAL A 150 25.16 -21.69 -19.60
CA VAL A 150 24.85 -21.69 -21.04
C VAL A 150 26.07 -21.24 -21.88
N GLY A 151 27.12 -20.75 -21.24
CA GLY A 151 28.20 -19.91 -21.79
C GLY A 151 29.07 -20.48 -22.91
N THR A 152 28.90 -21.74 -23.29
CA THR A 152 29.52 -22.34 -24.49
C THR A 152 28.61 -22.29 -25.73
N TYR A 153 27.30 -22.12 -25.55
CA TYR A 153 26.27 -22.22 -26.59
C TYR A 153 25.70 -20.87 -27.04
N LEU A 154 25.96 -19.81 -26.28
CA LEU A 154 25.70 -18.44 -26.67
C LEU A 154 27.03 -17.75 -27.04
N PRO A 155 27.27 -17.46 -28.32
CA PRO A 155 28.51 -16.83 -28.76
C PRO A 155 28.52 -15.36 -28.33
N GLY A 156 29.54 -14.97 -27.57
CA GLY A 156 29.93 -13.57 -27.39
C GLY A 156 29.07 -12.75 -26.42
N PHE A 157 29.16 -13.03 -25.12
CA PHE A 157 28.53 -12.18 -24.10
C PHE A 157 29.29 -10.90 -23.74
N ALA A 158 30.57 -10.81 -24.06
CA ALA A 158 31.35 -9.60 -23.84
C ALA A 158 30.82 -8.39 -24.65
N SER A 159 30.02 -8.64 -25.70
CA SER A 159 29.37 -7.62 -26.52
C SER A 159 27.87 -7.44 -26.25
N LEU A 160 27.22 -8.35 -25.52
CA LEU A 160 25.78 -8.27 -25.25
C LEU A 160 25.54 -7.40 -24.02
N LYS A 161 24.95 -6.22 -24.23
CA LYS A 161 24.56 -5.29 -23.16
C LYS A 161 23.34 -5.80 -22.39
N LEU A 162 23.25 -7.08 -22.05
CA LEU A 162 22.17 -7.57 -21.20
C LEU A 162 22.31 -6.98 -19.78
N PRO A 163 21.21 -6.79 -19.03
CA PRO A 163 21.29 -6.23 -17.68
C PRO A 163 21.93 -7.23 -16.71
N PHE A 164 23.26 -7.33 -16.72
CA PHE A 164 24.03 -8.26 -15.88
C PHE A 164 23.76 -8.08 -14.38
N TYR A 165 23.28 -6.89 -14.01
CA TYR A 165 22.96 -6.49 -12.65
C TYR A 165 21.87 -5.41 -12.68
N SER A 166 20.74 -5.64 -12.00
CA SER A 166 19.83 -4.56 -11.61
C SER A 166 19.77 -4.47 -10.09
N ARG A 167 20.26 -3.36 -9.54
CA ARG A 167 20.11 -3.04 -8.10
C ARG A 167 18.88 -2.16 -7.83
N GLN A 168 18.46 -1.37 -8.83
CA GLN A 168 17.40 -0.39 -8.67
C GLN A 168 16.01 -1.04 -8.75
N THR A 169 15.76 -1.92 -9.73
CA THR A 169 14.44 -2.55 -9.91
C THR A 169 13.96 -3.32 -8.66
N PRO A 170 14.79 -4.18 -8.02
CA PRO A 170 14.38 -4.90 -6.82
C PRO A 170 14.09 -3.97 -5.65
N ALA A 171 14.93 -2.93 -5.46
CA ALA A 171 14.78 -1.98 -4.37
C ALA A 171 13.50 -1.14 -4.51
N ILE A 172 13.19 -0.66 -5.72
CA ILE A 172 11.96 0.09 -6.01
C ILE A 172 10.75 -0.82 -5.76
N PHE A 173 10.81 -2.08 -6.19
CA PHE A 173 9.71 -3.03 -6.02
C PHE A 173 9.45 -3.37 -4.54
N LEU A 174 10.52 -3.62 -3.77
CA LEU A 174 10.42 -3.84 -2.33
C LEU A 174 9.87 -2.60 -1.61
N SER A 175 10.30 -1.41 -2.02
CA SER A 175 9.79 -0.15 -1.46
C SER A 175 8.30 0.02 -1.74
N ALA A 176 7.85 -0.28 -2.96
CA ALA A 176 6.44 -0.26 -3.33
C ALA A 176 5.62 -1.25 -2.49
N LEU A 177 6.12 -2.47 -2.28
CA LEU A 177 5.46 -3.47 -1.45
C LEU A 177 5.36 -3.02 0.02
N VAL A 178 6.44 -2.49 0.59
CA VAL A 178 6.45 -2.01 1.99
C VAL A 178 5.44 -0.88 2.18
N LEU A 179 5.36 0.06 1.23
CA LEU A 179 4.36 1.14 1.29
C LEU A 179 2.93 0.60 1.17
N LEU A 180 2.69 -0.42 0.34
CA LEU A 180 1.38 -1.06 0.25
C LEU A 180 1.00 -1.75 1.57
N ILE A 181 1.96 -2.45 2.20
CA ILE A 181 1.77 -3.08 3.53
C ILE A 181 1.47 -2.02 4.58
N ALA A 182 2.24 -0.94 4.62
CA ALA A 182 2.01 0.16 5.57
C ALA A 182 0.62 0.78 5.38
N SER A 183 0.22 1.03 4.13
CA SER A 183 -1.11 1.53 3.78
C SER A 183 -2.23 0.62 4.31
N PHE A 184 -2.09 -0.70 4.08
CA PHE A 184 -3.05 -1.70 4.55
C PHE A 184 -3.11 -1.78 6.08
N LEU A 185 -1.97 -1.77 6.78
CA LEU A 185 -1.92 -1.84 8.23
C LEU A 185 -2.58 -0.62 8.90
N VAL A 186 -2.54 0.55 8.26
CA VAL A 186 -3.27 1.74 8.73
C VAL A 186 -4.76 1.64 8.39
N TYR A 187 -5.11 1.12 7.22
CA TYR A 187 -6.49 1.01 6.77
C TYR A 187 -7.30 -0.05 7.53
N LEU A 188 -6.69 -1.20 7.83
CA LEU A 188 -7.39 -2.35 8.43
C LEU A 188 -8.07 -2.01 9.77
N PRO A 189 -7.40 -1.34 10.74
CA PRO A 189 -8.06 -0.93 11.98
C PRO A 189 -9.17 0.11 11.76
N LEU A 190 -8.99 1.05 10.82
CA LEU A 190 -10.03 2.04 10.49
C LEU A 190 -11.29 1.35 9.96
N TRP A 191 -11.12 0.42 9.02
CA TRP A 191 -12.21 -0.40 8.50
C TRP A 191 -12.88 -1.22 9.61
N THR A 192 -12.07 -1.86 10.47
CA THR A 192 -12.59 -2.69 11.56
C THR A 192 -13.40 -1.87 12.57
N LEU A 193 -12.96 -0.66 12.89
CA LEU A 193 -13.66 0.26 13.80
C LEU A 193 -14.95 0.82 13.18
N ALA A 194 -14.96 1.09 11.87
CA ALA A 194 -16.14 1.61 11.18
C ALA A 194 -17.29 0.60 11.16
N TYR A 195 -17.00 -0.67 10.89
CA TYR A 195 -18.03 -1.72 10.71
C TYR A 195 -18.26 -2.57 11.96
N PHE A 196 -17.28 -2.63 12.87
CA PHE A 196 -17.37 -3.40 14.11
C PHE A 196 -16.93 -2.56 15.33
N PRO A 197 -17.66 -1.48 15.67
CA PRO A 197 -17.25 -0.50 16.69
C PRO A 197 -17.12 -1.08 18.10
N THR A 198 -17.78 -2.21 18.39
CA THR A 198 -17.77 -2.87 19.71
C THR A 198 -16.81 -4.06 19.80
N THR A 199 -15.87 -4.19 18.86
CA THR A 199 -14.90 -5.29 18.88
C THR A 199 -13.92 -5.16 20.05
N ARG A 200 -13.87 -6.20 20.90
CA ARG A 200 -12.90 -6.31 22.02
C ARG A 200 -11.47 -6.62 21.57
N THR A 201 -11.24 -6.81 20.28
CA THR A 201 -9.95 -7.22 19.72
C THR A 201 -8.91 -6.09 19.68
N ILE A 202 -9.33 -4.82 19.70
CA ILE A 202 -8.41 -3.68 19.65
C ILE A 202 -8.28 -3.05 21.04
N PRO A 203 -7.05 -2.86 21.58
CA PRO A 203 -6.85 -2.22 22.87
C PRO A 203 -7.44 -0.80 22.92
N ALA A 204 -8.08 -0.44 24.04
CA ALA A 204 -8.68 0.88 24.26
C ALA A 204 -7.79 2.10 23.91
N PRO A 205 -6.48 2.15 24.23
CA PRO A 205 -5.65 3.30 23.84
C PRO A 205 -5.49 3.43 22.31
N VAL A 206 -5.43 2.31 21.60
CA VAL A 206 -5.32 2.28 20.14
C VAL A 206 -6.62 2.79 19.52
N VAL A 207 -7.78 2.37 20.03
CA VAL A 207 -9.09 2.87 19.56
C VAL A 207 -9.17 4.38 19.69
N ARG A 208 -8.79 4.96 20.83
CA ARG A 208 -8.80 6.42 21.05
C ARG A 208 -7.92 7.16 20.05
N PHE A 209 -6.72 6.65 19.79
CA PHE A 209 -5.82 7.23 18.80
C PHE A 209 -6.44 7.23 17.39
N TYR A 210 -7.00 6.08 16.96
CA TYR A 210 -7.61 5.95 15.65
C TYR A 210 -8.86 6.81 15.47
N ARG A 211 -9.69 6.97 16.52
CA ARG A 211 -10.86 7.86 16.48
C ARG A 211 -10.44 9.33 16.38
N TYR A 212 -9.48 9.76 17.19
CA TYR A 212 -9.02 11.16 17.21
C TYR A 212 -8.33 11.59 15.90
N TYR A 213 -7.59 10.68 15.26
CA TYR A 213 -6.85 10.97 14.02
C TYR A 213 -7.47 10.34 12.77
N CYS A 214 -8.74 9.92 12.79
CA CYS A 214 -9.34 9.08 11.74
C CYS A 214 -9.16 9.67 10.32
N SER A 215 -9.56 10.92 10.11
CA SER A 215 -9.48 11.60 8.81
C SER A 215 -8.02 11.73 8.32
N LYS A 216 -7.09 12.03 9.23
CA LYS A 216 -5.65 12.10 8.90
C LYS A 216 -5.06 10.73 8.58
N LEU A 217 -5.48 9.68 9.26
CA LEU A 217 -5.02 8.31 9.03
C LEU A 217 -5.56 7.73 7.73
N PHE A 218 -6.80 8.05 7.35
CA PHE A 218 -7.33 7.71 6.03
C PHE A 218 -6.54 8.39 4.90
N LEU A 219 -6.28 9.70 5.03
CA LEU A 219 -5.45 10.43 4.08
C LEU A 219 -4.03 9.85 3.99
N LEU A 220 -3.42 9.51 5.14
CA LEU A 220 -2.10 8.90 5.19
C LEU A 220 -2.08 7.52 4.51
N SER A 221 -3.11 6.70 4.74
CA SER A 221 -3.24 5.40 4.08
C SER A 221 -3.37 5.56 2.56
N ALA A 222 -4.18 6.51 2.10
CA ALA A 222 -4.33 6.84 0.67
C ALA A 222 -3.02 7.34 0.05
N LEU A 223 -2.26 8.19 0.77
CA LEU A 223 -0.94 8.67 0.34
C LEU A 223 0.05 7.50 0.15
N PHE A 224 0.10 6.56 1.09
CA PHE A 224 0.98 5.39 0.97
C PHE A 224 0.57 4.46 -0.17
N ALA A 225 -0.74 4.22 -0.35
CA ALA A 225 -1.25 3.45 -1.50
C ALA A 225 -0.89 4.13 -2.82
N PHE A 226 -1.05 5.45 -2.90
CA PHE A 226 -0.72 6.23 -4.09
C PHE A 226 0.78 6.21 -4.40
N ALA A 227 1.64 6.39 -3.40
CA ALA A 227 3.08 6.28 -3.57
C ALA A 227 3.48 4.87 -4.05
N SER A 228 2.90 3.81 -3.48
CA SER A 228 3.11 2.43 -3.94
C SER A 228 2.69 2.24 -5.40
N PHE A 229 1.54 2.79 -5.79
CA PHE A 229 1.04 2.79 -7.16
C PHE A 229 2.00 3.46 -8.14
N ILE A 230 2.50 4.65 -7.83
CA ILE A 230 3.45 5.37 -8.68
C ILE A 230 4.75 4.57 -8.85
N LEU A 231 5.28 3.97 -7.79
CA LEU A 231 6.48 3.13 -7.88
C LEU A 231 6.23 1.88 -8.73
N THR A 232 5.08 1.23 -8.57
CA THR A 232 4.71 0.03 -9.36
C THR A 232 4.54 0.37 -10.83
N ILE A 233 3.91 1.50 -11.18
CA ILE A 233 3.82 1.99 -12.56
C ILE A 233 5.19 2.34 -13.12
N THR A 234 6.04 2.99 -12.33
CA THR A 234 7.40 3.37 -12.75
C THR A 234 8.20 2.14 -13.15
N ILE A 235 8.02 1.02 -12.44
CA ILE A 235 8.57 -0.28 -12.84
C ILE A 235 7.85 -0.77 -14.11
N GLY A 236 6.52 -0.82 -14.14
CA GLY A 236 5.75 -1.32 -15.27
C GLY A 236 6.08 -0.66 -16.61
N ILE A 237 6.29 0.66 -16.63
CA ILE A 237 6.64 1.44 -17.82
C ILE A 237 8.16 1.48 -18.00
N GLY A 238 8.88 2.00 -17.01
CA GLY A 238 10.31 2.28 -17.13
C GLY A 238 11.14 1.02 -17.32
N TYR A 239 10.86 -0.03 -16.55
CA TYR A 239 11.57 -1.29 -16.68
C TYR A 239 11.19 -2.04 -17.98
N LYS A 240 9.96 -1.89 -18.47
CA LYS A 240 9.54 -2.49 -19.75
C LYS A 240 10.23 -1.83 -20.93
N LEU A 241 10.26 -0.50 -20.98
CA LEU A 241 10.99 0.25 -22.01
C LEU A 241 12.49 -0.09 -21.98
N TYR A 242 13.06 -0.20 -20.78
CA TYR A 242 14.44 -0.63 -20.59
C TYR A 242 14.70 -2.04 -21.12
N MET A 243 13.78 -2.99 -20.92
CA MET A 243 13.90 -4.36 -21.45
C MET A 243 13.72 -4.43 -22.96
N LEU A 244 12.81 -3.62 -23.54
CA LEU A 244 12.63 -3.54 -24.99
C LEU A 244 13.92 -3.07 -25.68
N ALA A 245 14.55 -2.00 -25.17
CA ALA A 245 15.83 -1.54 -25.67
C ALA A 245 16.91 -2.62 -25.63
N TYR A 246 16.89 -3.50 -24.61
CA TYR A 246 17.82 -4.62 -24.54
C TYR A 246 17.52 -5.78 -25.47
N VAL A 247 16.25 -6.01 -25.81
CA VAL A 247 15.91 -7.00 -26.84
C VAL A 247 16.43 -6.54 -28.20
N ASP A 248 16.30 -5.25 -28.50
CA ASP A 248 16.82 -4.66 -29.73
C ASP A 248 18.35 -4.72 -29.76
N ASP A 249 19.02 -4.23 -28.70
CA ASP A 249 20.49 -4.34 -28.54
C ASP A 249 20.96 -5.79 -28.67
N PHE A 250 20.26 -6.75 -28.03
CA PHE A 250 20.61 -8.17 -28.12
C PHE A 250 20.57 -8.65 -29.58
N THR A 251 19.52 -8.28 -30.32
CA THR A 251 19.33 -8.71 -31.70
C THR A 251 20.43 -8.19 -32.62
N ASP A 252 20.82 -6.92 -32.46
CA ASP A 252 21.87 -6.28 -33.26
C ASP A 252 23.26 -6.88 -32.98
N TRP A 253 23.61 -7.03 -31.69
CA TRP A 253 24.89 -7.62 -31.29
C TRP A 253 24.97 -9.10 -31.63
N TYR A 254 23.85 -9.81 -31.54
CA TYR A 254 23.75 -11.20 -31.94
C TYR A 254 23.98 -11.35 -33.45
N ALA A 255 23.38 -10.50 -34.28
CA ALA A 255 23.62 -10.49 -35.72
C ALA A 255 25.11 -10.26 -36.05
N LEU A 256 25.77 -9.33 -35.35
CA LEU A 256 27.21 -9.09 -35.50
C LEU A 256 28.05 -10.29 -35.06
N ALA A 257 27.69 -10.95 -33.95
CA ALA A 257 28.39 -12.12 -33.44
C ALA A 257 28.27 -13.31 -34.41
N VAL A 258 27.08 -13.55 -34.96
CA VAL A 258 26.84 -14.56 -36.00
C VAL A 258 27.67 -14.26 -37.25
N TYR A 259 27.68 -13.01 -37.71
CA TYR A 259 28.49 -12.59 -38.85
C TYR A 259 29.99 -12.85 -38.63
N LYS A 260 30.53 -12.49 -37.45
CA LYS A 260 31.96 -12.66 -37.13
C LYS A 260 32.37 -14.12 -36.93
N THR A 261 31.50 -14.94 -36.36
CA THR A 261 31.79 -16.36 -36.07
C THR A 261 31.47 -17.28 -37.24
N GLY A 262 30.69 -16.82 -38.23
CA GLY A 262 30.25 -17.63 -39.37
C GLY A 262 29.32 -18.79 -38.98
N SER A 263 28.86 -18.84 -37.74
CA SER A 263 28.08 -19.96 -37.19
C SER A 263 26.62 -19.86 -37.60
N LYS A 264 26.12 -20.87 -38.31
CA LYS A 264 24.70 -21.01 -38.68
C LYS A 264 23.88 -21.87 -37.71
N THR A 265 24.54 -22.50 -36.73
CA THR A 265 23.91 -23.48 -35.82
C THR A 265 23.29 -22.83 -34.58
N ILE A 266 23.55 -21.55 -34.37
CA ILE A 266 23.18 -20.83 -33.15
C ILE A 266 21.96 -19.97 -33.51
N ASN A 267 20.84 -20.18 -32.81
CA ASN A 267 19.58 -19.46 -33.07
C ASN A 267 18.88 -19.05 -31.77
N TRP A 268 19.41 -18.02 -31.12
CA TRP A 268 18.85 -17.46 -29.88
C TRP A 268 18.08 -16.16 -30.16
N THR A 269 17.01 -15.95 -29.41
CA THR A 269 16.25 -14.70 -29.45
C THR A 269 15.91 -14.22 -28.06
N ALA A 270 16.10 -12.92 -27.82
CA ALA A 270 15.59 -12.26 -26.63
C ALA A 270 14.13 -11.87 -26.84
N GLN A 271 13.32 -12.03 -25.81
CA GLN A 271 11.91 -11.65 -25.79
C GLN A 271 11.53 -11.12 -24.42
N VAL A 272 10.67 -10.10 -24.43
CA VAL A 272 10.04 -9.59 -23.21
C VAL A 272 9.00 -10.61 -22.73
N GLY A 273 9.08 -10.99 -21.46
CA GLY A 273 8.18 -11.98 -20.88
C GLY A 273 6.88 -11.37 -20.32
N LYS A 274 5.96 -12.25 -19.89
CA LYS A 274 4.63 -11.86 -19.39
C LYS A 274 4.63 -11.39 -17.92
N GLY A 275 5.80 -11.29 -17.28
CA GLY A 275 5.92 -10.71 -15.94
C GLY A 275 5.38 -9.27 -15.87
N PHE A 276 5.48 -8.52 -16.96
CA PHE A 276 4.90 -7.18 -17.05
C PHE A 276 3.37 -7.17 -17.00
N ASP A 277 2.68 -8.21 -17.50
CA ASP A 277 1.22 -8.30 -17.44
C ASP A 277 0.75 -8.39 -15.99
N LEU A 278 1.49 -9.11 -15.15
CA LEU A 278 1.26 -9.16 -13.70
C LEU A 278 1.53 -7.81 -13.03
N VAL A 279 2.55 -7.07 -13.46
CA VAL A 279 2.81 -5.70 -12.96
C VAL A 279 1.65 -4.76 -13.32
N TRP A 280 1.11 -4.86 -14.53
CA TRP A 280 -0.05 -4.07 -14.97
C TRP A 280 -1.33 -4.45 -14.21
N ALA A 281 -1.54 -5.73 -13.95
CA ALA A 281 -2.64 -6.18 -13.10
C ALA A 281 -2.48 -5.60 -11.68
N ALA A 282 -1.29 -5.72 -11.09
CA ALA A 282 -1.00 -5.20 -9.75
C ALA A 282 -1.19 -3.68 -9.67
N SER A 283 -0.73 -2.91 -10.66
CA SER A 283 -0.91 -1.46 -10.69
C SER A 283 -2.37 -1.07 -10.83
N THR A 284 -3.16 -1.82 -11.59
CA THR A 284 -4.61 -1.59 -11.72
C THR A 284 -5.31 -1.78 -10.38
N PHE A 285 -5.02 -2.86 -9.64
CA PHE A 285 -5.60 -3.06 -8.31
C PHE A 285 -5.12 -2.00 -7.31
N GLN A 286 -3.86 -1.57 -7.36
CA GLN A 286 -3.37 -0.46 -6.53
C GLN A 286 -4.08 0.86 -6.85
N ALA A 287 -4.36 1.15 -8.12
CA ALA A 287 -5.16 2.32 -8.51
C ALA A 287 -6.58 2.23 -7.96
N LEU A 288 -7.22 1.06 -8.07
CA LEU A 288 -8.55 0.80 -7.52
C LEU A 288 -8.59 0.98 -6.00
N ILE A 289 -7.54 0.60 -5.27
CA ILE A 289 -7.40 0.87 -3.84
C ILE A 289 -7.42 2.38 -3.58
N VAL A 290 -6.59 3.16 -4.28
CA VAL A 290 -6.54 4.62 -4.10
C VAL A 290 -7.91 5.27 -4.35
N VAL A 291 -8.59 4.85 -5.43
CA VAL A 291 -9.93 5.33 -5.74
C VAL A 291 -10.91 4.92 -4.64
N ALA A 292 -10.89 3.67 -4.20
CA ALA A 292 -11.82 3.17 -3.19
C ALA A 292 -11.61 3.83 -1.81
N LEU A 293 -10.37 4.16 -1.44
CA LEU A 293 -10.06 4.93 -0.23
C LEU A 293 -10.60 6.35 -0.31
N ASN A 294 -10.45 7.03 -1.46
CA ASN A 294 -11.01 8.36 -1.65
C ASN A 294 -12.55 8.35 -1.64
N ILE A 295 -13.18 7.35 -2.25
CA ILE A 295 -14.64 7.17 -2.18
C ILE A 295 -15.08 6.91 -0.72
N SER A 296 -14.33 6.11 0.02
CA SER A 296 -14.61 5.83 1.44
C SER A 296 -14.57 7.11 2.28
N LEU A 297 -13.58 7.98 2.05
CA LEU A 297 -13.51 9.31 2.67
C LEU A 297 -14.68 10.20 2.25
N HIS A 298 -15.02 10.25 0.96
CA HIS A 298 -16.13 11.07 0.48
C HIS A 298 -17.49 10.64 1.05
N ASN A 299 -17.65 9.35 1.34
CA ASN A 299 -18.84 8.78 1.96
C ASN A 299 -18.89 8.95 3.50
N GLY A 300 -17.94 9.69 4.10
CA GLY A 300 -17.92 9.96 5.55
C GLY A 300 -17.55 8.74 6.40
N LEU A 301 -16.73 7.82 5.88
CA LEU A 301 -16.29 6.67 6.66
C LEU A 301 -15.45 7.08 7.88
N ASP A 302 -14.75 8.22 7.79
CA ASP A 302 -14.05 8.84 8.92
C ASP A 302 -15.03 9.30 10.00
N GLU A 303 -16.13 9.95 9.62
CA GLU A 303 -17.18 10.37 10.57
C GLU A 303 -17.78 9.16 11.32
N ARG A 304 -18.00 8.04 10.63
CA ARG A 304 -18.49 6.79 11.25
C ARG A 304 -17.51 6.17 12.24
N VAL A 305 -16.20 6.36 12.03
CA VAL A 305 -15.16 5.90 12.95
C VAL A 305 -15.07 6.82 14.16
N GLU A 306 -15.15 8.13 13.94
CA GLU A 306 -15.10 9.15 14.98
C GLU A 306 -16.31 9.05 15.93
N TRP A 307 -17.51 8.92 15.36
CA TRP A 307 -18.79 8.93 16.07
C TRP A 307 -19.61 7.67 15.75
N PRO A 308 -19.38 6.53 16.43
CA PRO A 308 -20.16 5.34 16.19
C PRO A 308 -21.62 5.55 16.62
N GLU A 309 -22.59 5.14 15.79
CA GLU A 309 -24.03 5.31 16.04
C GLU A 309 -24.54 4.76 17.38
N SER A 310 -23.78 3.85 18.00
CA SER A 310 -24.06 3.33 19.33
C SER A 310 -24.01 4.41 20.41
N ASP A 311 -23.13 5.40 20.25
CA ASP A 311 -22.89 6.44 21.25
C ASP A 311 -23.98 7.53 21.16
N LEU A 312 -24.52 7.78 19.94
CA LEU A 312 -25.66 8.67 19.68
C LEU A 312 -26.99 8.16 20.28
N LYS A 313 -27.21 6.85 20.34
CA LYS A 313 -28.43 6.26 20.92
C LYS A 313 -28.41 6.20 22.45
N THR A 314 -27.25 6.34 23.07
CA THR A 314 -27.10 6.31 24.53
C THR A 314 -27.11 7.68 25.20
N GLY A 315 -27.25 8.78 24.44
CA GLY A 315 -27.42 10.11 25.02
C GLY A 315 -26.28 10.48 25.96
N PHE A 316 -25.06 10.58 25.42
CA PHE A 316 -24.02 11.40 26.01
C PHE A 316 -23.83 12.64 25.14
#